data_AF-A0A3D8SX69-F1
#
_entry.id   AF-A0A3D8SX69-F1
#
_cell.length_a   1.000
_cell.length_b   1.000
_cell.length_c   1.000
_cell.angle_alpha   90.00
_cell.angle_beta   90.00
_cell.angle_gamma   90.00
#
_symmetry.space_group_name_H-M   'P 1'
#
loop_
_entity.id
_entity.type
_entity.pdbx_description
1 polymer ?
#
loop_
_entity_poly.entity_id
_entity_poly.type
_entity_poly.pdbx_seq_one_letter_code
_entity_poly.pdbx_strand_id
1 'polypeptide(L)'
;MRTSIIVLSLLTWILSVNAEDLDKRQASNTTASSTSSFTPLPIPSQAPTVNSSIYDLTQHYCRLWRHASVYVNGSIYIDSGDTYTPQGNGTFNTTPPGQFDNGMNVNLLVIDLSKNFTENDTFPYRTIHKPPGVPPALEDSALWYSALTRKIYQLGGWFSRNGSPGTPGYVETQSIPEAAIWEFDIDTETWTQSKEFHDVDTGHKIDRPGAAAYCDAPDLNQSFIFEGFVQQMSDPDYVNYSLYHTFKYIEDTATLKRQERWS
;
A
#
# COMPACT_ATOMS: atom_id res chain seq x y z
N MET A 1 43.95 18.27 -36.87
CA MET A 1 43.18 17.40 -37.79
C MET A 1 43.02 16.07 -37.10
N ARG A 2 41.91 15.85 -36.41
CA ARG A 2 40.63 15.27 -36.88
C ARG A 2 40.58 13.76 -36.56
N THR A 3 39.64 13.42 -35.65
CA THR A 3 38.77 12.21 -35.62
C THR A 3 39.43 10.85 -35.37
N SER A 4 38.93 9.92 -34.54
CA SER A 4 37.59 9.70 -33.98
C SER A 4 37.64 8.88 -32.68
N ILE A 5 36.73 9.19 -31.76
CA ILE A 5 36.32 8.35 -30.63
C ILE A 5 35.26 7.38 -31.17
N ILE A 6 35.46 6.07 -31.00
CA ILE A 6 34.41 5.08 -31.21
C ILE A 6 33.68 4.91 -29.89
N VAL A 7 32.51 5.55 -29.79
CA VAL A 7 31.46 5.21 -28.84
C VAL A 7 30.67 4.07 -29.48
N LEU A 8 30.73 2.86 -28.93
CA LEU A 8 29.83 1.78 -29.32
C LEU A 8 28.78 1.60 -28.23
N SER A 9 27.53 1.79 -28.65
CA SER A 9 26.31 1.81 -27.86
C SER A 9 26.11 0.53 -27.05
N LEU A 10 25.95 0.65 -25.73
CA LEU A 10 25.22 -0.36 -24.96
C LEU A 10 23.75 -0.28 -25.38
N LEU A 11 23.28 -1.36 -26.02
CA LEU A 11 21.87 -1.64 -26.21
C LEU A 11 21.20 -1.69 -24.83
N THR A 12 20.40 -0.68 -24.52
CA THR A 12 19.38 -0.72 -23.47
C THR A 12 18.30 -1.72 -23.87
N TRP A 13 18.41 -2.95 -23.38
CA TRP A 13 17.24 -3.81 -23.18
C TRP A 13 16.56 -3.38 -21.89
N ILE A 14 15.82 -2.26 -21.94
CA ILE A 14 14.76 -2.03 -20.97
C ILE A 14 13.62 -2.92 -21.44
N LEU A 15 13.52 -4.10 -20.82
CA LEU A 15 12.29 -4.88 -20.87
C LEU A 15 11.22 -4.01 -20.22
N SER A 16 10.41 -3.37 -21.06
CA SER A 16 9.09 -2.86 -20.72
C SER A 16 8.28 -4.07 -20.24
N VAL A 17 8.29 -4.31 -18.93
CA VAL A 17 7.26 -5.13 -18.32
C VAL A 17 5.99 -4.31 -18.42
N ASN A 18 5.07 -4.78 -19.25
CA ASN A 18 3.84 -4.09 -19.60
C ASN A 18 3.03 -3.74 -18.34
N ALA A 19 2.95 -2.45 -18.00
CA ALA A 19 1.89 -1.93 -17.14
C ALA A 19 0.48 -2.31 -17.67
N GLU A 20 0.37 -2.61 -18.97
CA GLU A 20 -0.88 -3.08 -19.58
C GLU A 20 -1.40 -4.43 -19.06
N ASP A 21 -0.59 -5.32 -18.48
CA ASP A 21 -1.09 -6.66 -18.08
C ASP A 21 -1.79 -6.65 -16.71
N LEU A 22 -1.47 -5.66 -15.86
CA LEU A 22 -2.22 -5.39 -14.63
C LEU A 22 -3.53 -4.64 -14.94
N ASP A 23 -3.48 -3.65 -15.84
CA ASP A 23 -4.64 -2.87 -16.26
C ASP A 23 -5.67 -3.69 -17.07
N LYS A 24 -5.23 -4.64 -17.89
CA LYS A 24 -6.13 -5.50 -18.69
C LYS A 24 -7.04 -6.40 -17.85
N ARG A 25 -6.79 -6.57 -16.55
CA ARG A 25 -7.64 -7.37 -15.64
C ARG A 25 -8.50 -6.55 -14.68
N GLN A 26 -8.29 -5.24 -14.61
CA GLN A 26 -9.06 -4.34 -13.73
C GLN A 26 -9.89 -3.30 -14.49
N ALA A 27 -9.60 -3.01 -15.76
CA ALA A 27 -10.28 -1.99 -16.55
C ALA A 27 -11.56 -2.44 -17.28
N SER A 28 -11.96 -3.71 -17.22
CA SER A 28 -13.10 -4.21 -17.98
C SER A 28 -14.32 -4.46 -17.08
N ASN A 29 -15.00 -3.38 -16.66
CA ASN A 29 -16.43 -3.40 -16.29
C ASN A 29 -16.99 -1.98 -16.05
N THR A 30 -16.78 -1.07 -17.00
CA THR A 30 -17.63 0.13 -17.14
C THR A 30 -18.87 -0.18 -17.96
N THR A 31 -19.69 -1.10 -17.47
CA THR A 31 -21.11 -1.18 -17.88
C THR A 31 -21.91 -1.80 -16.74
N ALA A 32 -22.49 -0.93 -15.92
CA ALA A 32 -23.51 -1.31 -14.96
C ALA A 32 -24.68 -1.95 -15.72
N SER A 33 -24.91 -3.24 -15.51
CA SER A 33 -26.17 -3.90 -15.87
C SER A 33 -26.92 -4.23 -14.58
N SER A 34 -27.87 -3.37 -14.26
CA SER A 34 -28.82 -3.52 -13.17
C SER A 34 -29.88 -4.58 -13.52
N THR A 35 -29.68 -5.79 -13.02
CA THR A 35 -30.79 -6.75 -12.82
C THR A 35 -30.54 -7.54 -11.54
N SER A 36 -30.91 -6.99 -10.39
CA SER A 36 -30.98 -7.73 -9.13
C SER A 36 -32.35 -8.40 -9.01
N SER A 37 -32.42 -9.69 -9.33
CA SER A 37 -33.48 -10.54 -8.80
C SER A 37 -33.07 -10.94 -7.38
N PHE A 38 -33.51 -10.16 -6.39
CA PHE A 38 -33.28 -10.45 -4.98
C PHE A 38 -34.19 -11.62 -4.54
N THR A 39 -33.61 -12.81 -4.40
CA THR A 39 -34.17 -13.86 -3.55
C THR A 39 -33.55 -13.73 -2.17
N PRO A 40 -34.33 -13.40 -1.12
CA PRO A 40 -33.79 -13.36 0.23
C PRO A 40 -33.28 -14.74 0.63
N LEU A 41 -32.01 -14.83 0.99
CA LEU A 41 -31.43 -16.04 1.57
C LEU A 41 -32.15 -16.38 2.88
N PRO A 42 -32.39 -17.67 3.17
CA PRO A 42 -32.92 -18.09 4.45
C PRO A 42 -32.03 -17.53 5.57
N ILE A 43 -32.64 -16.82 6.52
CA ILE A 43 -31.94 -16.34 7.72
C ILE A 43 -31.38 -17.58 8.42
N PRO A 44 -30.05 -17.76 8.51
CA PRO A 44 -29.47 -18.92 9.14
C PRO A 44 -29.85 -18.92 10.62
N SER A 45 -30.44 -20.00 11.11
CA SER A 45 -30.82 -20.13 12.53
C SER A 45 -29.62 -20.24 13.46
N GLN A 46 -28.40 -20.34 12.91
CA GLN A 46 -27.12 -20.35 13.63
C GLN A 46 -26.05 -19.64 12.80
N ALA A 47 -25.13 -18.97 13.49
CA ALA A 47 -23.91 -18.46 12.88
C ALA A 47 -23.14 -19.64 12.25
N PRO A 48 -22.84 -19.59 10.94
CA PRO A 48 -22.10 -20.66 10.30
C PRO A 48 -20.71 -20.79 10.91
N THR A 49 -20.24 -22.02 11.04
CA THR A 49 -18.89 -22.31 11.52
C THR A 49 -17.86 -21.90 10.47
N VAL A 50 -16.68 -21.49 10.93
CA VAL A 50 -15.54 -21.04 10.10
C VAL A 50 -15.16 -22.04 9.00
N ASN A 51 -15.54 -23.32 9.15
CA ASN A 51 -15.27 -24.40 8.19
C ASN A 51 -16.51 -24.87 7.41
N SER A 52 -17.61 -24.10 7.40
CA SER A 52 -18.79 -24.46 6.63
C SER A 52 -18.57 -24.18 5.13
N SER A 53 -19.13 -25.01 4.26
CA SER A 53 -19.11 -24.79 2.79
C SER A 53 -19.84 -23.52 2.33
N ILE A 54 -20.48 -22.81 3.26
CA ILE A 54 -21.18 -21.54 3.05
C ILE A 54 -20.16 -20.38 3.02
N TYR A 55 -19.01 -20.55 3.69
CA TYR A 55 -17.86 -19.65 3.62
C TYR A 55 -16.65 -20.48 3.20
N ASP A 56 -16.50 -20.75 1.90
CA ASP A 56 -15.28 -21.36 1.39
C ASP A 56 -14.13 -20.34 1.49
N LEU A 57 -13.48 -20.31 2.65
CA LEU A 57 -12.33 -19.45 2.94
C LEU A 57 -11.15 -19.71 1.99
N THR A 58 -11.14 -20.81 1.23
CA THR A 58 -10.14 -21.06 0.19
C THR A 58 -10.31 -20.13 -1.02
N GLN A 59 -11.49 -19.51 -1.19
CA GLN A 59 -11.79 -18.53 -2.24
C GLN A 59 -11.77 -17.08 -1.74
N HIS A 60 -11.92 -16.87 -0.43
CA HIS A 60 -12.03 -15.55 0.21
C HIS A 60 -10.87 -15.24 1.18
N TYR A 61 -9.63 -15.29 0.69
CA TYR A 61 -8.47 -14.86 1.47
C TYR A 61 -8.09 -13.40 1.19
N CYS A 62 -7.67 -12.68 2.23
CA CYS A 62 -7.05 -11.38 2.08
C CYS A 62 -5.79 -11.54 1.21
N ARG A 63 -5.76 -10.87 0.06
CA ARG A 63 -4.64 -10.94 -0.89
C ARG A 63 -3.62 -9.83 -0.68
N LEU A 64 -3.92 -8.95 0.27
CA LEU A 64 -3.04 -7.91 0.79
C LEU A 64 -2.57 -8.29 2.19
N TRP A 65 -1.30 -8.59 2.34
CA TRP A 65 -0.71 -8.96 3.63
C TRP A 65 0.05 -7.78 4.18
N ARG A 66 -0.04 -7.54 5.49
CA ARG A 66 0.73 -6.47 6.16
C ARG A 66 0.43 -5.08 5.58
N HIS A 67 -0.81 -4.93 5.15
CA HIS A 67 -1.39 -3.69 4.67
C HIS A 67 -1.74 -2.78 5.85
N ALA A 68 -1.92 -1.51 5.55
CA ALA A 68 -2.44 -0.54 6.50
C ALA A 68 -3.79 -0.02 5.99
N SER A 69 -4.69 0.30 6.91
CA SER A 69 -6.01 0.81 6.54
C SER A 69 -6.44 1.95 7.45
N VAL A 70 -7.26 2.84 6.89
CA VAL A 70 -7.83 3.96 7.62
C VAL A 70 -9.26 4.22 7.18
N TYR A 71 -10.13 4.53 8.14
CA TYR A 71 -11.51 4.92 7.88
C TYR A 71 -11.63 6.43 7.68
N VAL A 72 -12.25 6.83 6.57
CA VAL A 72 -12.45 8.24 6.20
C VAL A 72 -13.84 8.41 5.60
N ASN A 73 -14.69 9.21 6.24
CA ASN A 73 -15.99 9.65 5.71
C ASN A 73 -16.85 8.54 5.08
N GLY A 74 -16.99 7.39 5.75
CA GLY A 74 -17.80 6.28 5.25
C GLY A 74 -17.08 5.37 4.27
N SER A 75 -15.76 5.53 4.08
CA SER A 75 -14.95 4.64 3.26
C SER A 75 -13.77 4.09 4.05
N ILE A 76 -13.34 2.87 3.72
CA ILE A 76 -12.07 2.29 4.19
C ILE A 76 -11.07 2.42 3.05
N TYR A 77 -9.96 3.09 3.34
CA TYR A 77 -8.81 3.21 2.46
C TYR A 77 -7.78 2.17 2.89
N ILE A 78 -7.32 1.34 1.97
CA ILE A 78 -6.36 0.26 2.22
C ILE A 78 -5.18 0.46 1.28
N ASP A 79 -3.99 0.58 1.86
CA ASP A 79 -2.73 0.70 1.12
C ASP A 79 -1.70 -0.25 1.72
N SER A 80 -0.48 -0.23 1.18
CA SER A 80 0.65 -0.97 1.72
C SER A 80 0.50 -2.49 1.59
N GLY A 81 1.53 -3.20 2.05
CA GLY A 81 1.54 -4.65 2.07
C GLY A 81 1.92 -5.37 0.77
N ASP A 82 2.12 -6.67 0.92
CA ASP A 82 2.38 -7.62 -0.16
C ASP A 82 1.10 -7.92 -0.93
N THR A 83 1.23 -8.14 -2.24
CA THR A 83 0.15 -8.65 -3.08
C THR A 83 0.55 -9.99 -3.70
N TYR A 84 -0.42 -10.91 -3.75
CA TYR A 84 -0.26 -12.22 -4.40
C TYR A 84 -1.17 -12.28 -5.63
N THR A 85 -0.54 -12.28 -6.81
CA THR A 85 -1.25 -12.24 -8.10
C THR A 85 -1.23 -13.63 -8.76
N PRO A 86 -2.36 -14.19 -9.20
CA PRO A 86 -2.41 -15.42 -9.99
C PRO A 86 -1.46 -15.45 -11.18
N GLN A 87 -0.71 -16.55 -11.35
CA GLN A 87 0.15 -16.76 -12.52
C GLN A 87 -0.66 -17.01 -13.81
N GLY A 88 -0.12 -16.55 -14.94
CA GLY A 88 -0.68 -16.80 -16.27
C GLY A 88 -2.10 -16.23 -16.46
N ASN A 89 -2.95 -16.92 -17.21
CA ASN A 89 -4.37 -16.53 -17.41
C ASN A 89 -5.29 -17.03 -16.28
N GLY A 90 -4.72 -17.49 -15.17
CA GLY A 90 -5.49 -17.91 -14.00
C GLY A 90 -6.26 -16.72 -13.41
N THR A 91 -7.51 -16.96 -13.05
CA THR A 91 -8.25 -16.12 -12.12
C THR A 91 -8.01 -16.61 -10.69
N PHE A 92 -8.24 -15.75 -9.71
CA PHE A 92 -8.05 -16.10 -8.30
C PHE A 92 -8.84 -17.34 -7.83
N ASN A 93 -9.94 -17.68 -8.50
CA ASN A 93 -10.77 -18.85 -8.16
C ASN A 93 -10.31 -20.13 -8.87
N THR A 94 -9.45 -19.99 -9.88
CA THR A 94 -8.98 -21.09 -10.74
C THR A 94 -7.51 -21.40 -10.54
N THR A 95 -6.81 -20.57 -9.76
CA THR A 95 -5.37 -20.70 -9.55
C THR A 95 -5.10 -21.67 -8.40
N PRO A 96 -4.38 -22.77 -8.66
CA PRO A 96 -4.02 -23.72 -7.62
C PRO A 96 -3.21 -23.06 -6.50
N PRO A 97 -3.29 -23.58 -5.26
CA PRO A 97 -2.40 -23.16 -4.18
C PRO A 97 -0.93 -23.20 -4.62
N GLY A 98 -0.20 -22.10 -4.38
CA GLY A 98 1.21 -21.97 -4.74
C GLY A 98 1.51 -21.47 -6.16
N GLN A 99 0.49 -21.21 -7.00
CA GLN A 99 0.68 -20.66 -8.35
C GLN A 99 0.39 -19.16 -8.44
N PHE A 100 1.09 -18.38 -7.64
CA PHE A 100 0.98 -16.94 -7.61
C PHE A 100 2.35 -16.28 -7.77
N ASP A 101 2.35 -15.13 -8.42
CA ASP A 101 3.46 -14.20 -8.41
C ASP A 101 3.36 -13.33 -7.17
N ASN A 102 4.47 -13.30 -6.44
CA ASN A 102 4.67 -12.39 -5.33
C ASN A 102 4.91 -11.00 -5.87
N GLY A 103 4.34 -9.97 -5.25
CA GLY A 103 4.68 -8.59 -5.53
C GLY A 103 4.26 -7.66 -4.41
N MET A 104 4.35 -6.37 -4.67
CA MET A 104 3.95 -5.34 -3.73
C MET A 104 2.68 -4.65 -4.23
N ASN A 105 1.83 -4.25 -3.29
CA ASN A 105 0.67 -3.45 -3.65
C ASN A 105 1.12 -2.09 -4.22
N VAL A 106 0.61 -1.73 -5.39
CA VAL A 106 0.90 -0.45 -6.07
C VAL A 106 -0.35 0.44 -6.19
N ASN A 107 -1.42 0.04 -5.51
CA ASN A 107 -2.73 0.70 -5.57
C ASN A 107 -3.23 1.03 -4.18
N LEU A 108 -3.87 2.18 -4.05
CA LEU A 108 -4.75 2.48 -2.93
C LEU A 108 -6.13 1.87 -3.24
N LEU A 109 -6.62 0.99 -2.37
CA LEU A 109 -7.98 0.43 -2.48
C LEU A 109 -8.94 1.27 -1.66
N VAL A 110 -10.15 1.50 -2.18
CA VAL A 110 -11.20 2.25 -1.50
C VAL A 110 -12.47 1.42 -1.46
N ILE A 111 -12.88 1.01 -0.27
CA ILE A 111 -14.16 0.36 0.00
C ILE A 111 -15.14 1.43 0.47
N ASP A 112 -16.19 1.67 -0.30
CA ASP A 112 -17.25 2.63 0.01
C ASP A 112 -18.33 1.95 0.85
N LEU A 113 -18.38 2.24 2.15
CA LEU A 113 -19.34 1.64 3.09
C LEU A 113 -20.73 2.29 3.03
N SER A 114 -20.93 3.33 2.21
CA SER A 114 -22.27 3.84 1.93
C SER A 114 -23.05 2.91 1.00
N LYS A 115 -22.36 1.94 0.37
CA LYS A 115 -22.93 0.92 -0.50
C LYS A 115 -22.90 -0.42 0.20
N ASN A 116 -24.02 -1.13 0.15
CA ASN A 116 -24.04 -2.53 0.56
C ASN A 116 -23.26 -3.35 -0.46
N PHE A 117 -22.41 -4.25 0.03
CA PHE A 117 -21.78 -5.30 -0.74
C PHE A 117 -22.02 -6.64 -0.05
N THR A 118 -21.91 -7.71 -0.83
CA THR A 118 -22.12 -9.09 -0.43
C THR A 118 -20.81 -9.86 -0.58
N GLU A 119 -20.74 -11.05 -0.01
CA GLU A 119 -19.63 -11.99 -0.17
C GLU A 119 -19.40 -12.40 -1.64
N ASN A 120 -20.40 -12.23 -2.50
CA ASN A 120 -20.32 -12.57 -3.93
C ASN A 120 -19.77 -11.42 -4.79
N ASP A 121 -19.61 -10.22 -4.24
CA ASP A 121 -19.06 -9.10 -4.99
C ASP A 121 -17.56 -9.30 -5.20
N THR A 122 -17.16 -9.48 -6.46
CA THR A 122 -15.76 -9.75 -6.83
C THR A 122 -14.85 -8.55 -6.58
N PHE A 123 -15.41 -7.33 -6.59
CA PHE A 123 -14.69 -6.06 -6.41
C PHE A 123 -15.52 -5.08 -5.58
N PRO A 124 -15.63 -5.26 -4.24
CA PRO A 124 -16.34 -4.33 -3.37
C PRO A 124 -15.56 -3.02 -3.14
N TYR A 125 -14.49 -2.80 -3.90
CA TYR A 125 -13.60 -1.66 -3.83
C TYR A 125 -13.28 -1.13 -5.23
N ARG A 126 -12.92 0.14 -5.30
CA ARG A 126 -12.23 0.72 -6.45
C ARG A 126 -10.73 0.84 -6.16
N THR A 127 -9.93 0.96 -7.21
CA THR A 127 -8.48 1.13 -7.14
C THR A 127 -8.10 2.55 -7.56
N ILE A 128 -7.08 3.10 -6.91
CA ILE A 128 -6.40 4.33 -7.31
C ILE A 128 -4.92 3.98 -7.46
N HIS A 129 -4.40 4.14 -8.67
CA HIS A 129 -3.01 3.81 -8.96
C HIS A 129 -2.06 4.85 -8.36
N LYS A 130 -0.95 4.39 -7.76
CA LYS A 130 0.09 5.30 -7.28
C LYS A 130 0.91 5.83 -8.46
N PRO A 131 1.05 7.16 -8.63
CA PRO A 131 1.83 7.71 -9.72
C PRO A 131 3.33 7.44 -9.53
N PRO A 132 4.15 7.53 -10.60
CA PRO A 132 5.59 7.38 -10.50
C PRO A 132 6.20 8.30 -9.44
N GLY A 133 7.15 7.78 -8.66
CA GLY A 133 7.85 8.53 -7.61
C GLY A 133 7.18 8.46 -6.23
N VAL A 134 5.91 8.04 -6.14
CA VAL A 134 5.30 7.64 -4.87
C VAL A 134 5.83 6.24 -4.53
N PRO A 135 6.32 5.98 -3.31
CA PRO A 135 6.78 4.66 -2.93
C PRO A 135 5.69 3.63 -3.18
N PRO A 136 6.05 2.45 -3.70
CA PRO A 136 5.15 1.32 -3.69
C PRO A 136 4.76 0.98 -2.25
N ALA A 137 3.94 -0.06 -2.09
CA ALA A 137 3.59 -0.54 -0.75
C ALA A 137 4.81 -0.70 0.15
N LEU A 138 4.58 -0.39 1.42
CA LEU A 138 5.50 -0.65 2.51
C LEU A 138 4.84 -1.71 3.38
N GLU A 139 5.56 -2.73 3.82
CA GLU A 139 5.01 -3.69 4.77
C GLU A 139 4.92 -3.04 6.15
N ASP A 140 3.83 -3.28 6.88
CA ASP A 140 3.61 -2.79 8.26
C ASP A 140 3.80 -1.27 8.43
N SER A 141 3.44 -0.48 7.41
CA SER A 141 3.43 0.98 7.50
C SER A 141 2.27 1.50 8.35
N ALA A 142 2.35 2.77 8.76
CA ALA A 142 1.24 3.52 9.32
C ALA A 142 0.45 4.26 8.22
N LEU A 143 -0.89 4.22 8.32
CA LEU A 143 -1.80 5.04 7.52
C LEU A 143 -2.75 5.78 8.46
N TRP A 144 -2.76 7.11 8.47
CA TRP A 144 -3.67 7.86 9.34
C TRP A 144 -4.39 8.97 8.58
N TYR A 145 -5.56 9.36 9.07
CA TYR A 145 -6.37 10.40 8.47
C TYR A 145 -6.38 11.63 9.36
N SER A 146 -6.20 12.81 8.77
CA SER A 146 -6.48 14.06 9.46
C SER A 146 -7.75 14.71 8.92
N ALA A 147 -8.73 14.86 9.80
CA ALA A 147 -9.98 15.54 9.48
C ALA A 147 -9.77 17.02 9.14
N LEU A 148 -8.73 17.65 9.70
CA LEU A 148 -8.41 19.06 9.48
C LEU A 148 -7.94 19.32 8.05
N THR A 149 -7.03 18.48 7.54
CA THR A 149 -6.48 18.64 6.18
C THR A 149 -7.24 17.85 5.13
N ARG A 150 -8.12 16.93 5.56
CA ARG A 150 -8.80 15.94 4.72
C ARG A 150 -7.81 15.08 3.92
N LYS A 151 -6.63 14.82 4.48
CA LYS A 151 -5.60 13.98 3.86
C LYS A 151 -5.40 12.68 4.63
N ILE A 152 -5.08 11.63 3.90
CA ILE A 152 -4.52 10.40 4.46
C ILE A 152 -3.01 10.52 4.36
N TYR A 153 -2.31 10.26 5.44
CA TYR A 153 -0.86 10.29 5.51
C TYR A 153 -0.32 8.87 5.67
N GLN A 154 0.84 8.62 5.07
CA GLN A 154 1.57 7.37 5.14
C GLN A 154 3.00 7.65 5.60
N LEU A 155 3.43 6.89 6.61
CA LEU A 155 4.80 6.86 7.07
C LEU A 155 5.10 5.47 7.61
N GLY A 156 6.39 5.11 7.65
CA GLY A 156 6.81 3.86 8.28
C GLY A 156 6.79 2.66 7.35
N GLY A 157 7.06 1.50 7.93
CA GLY A 157 7.17 0.23 7.22
C GLY A 157 8.52 0.02 6.53
N TRP A 158 8.59 -1.02 5.70
CA TRP A 158 9.78 -1.34 4.92
C TRP A 158 9.40 -1.97 3.58
N PHE A 159 10.30 -1.87 2.60
CA PHE A 159 10.08 -2.51 1.31
C PHE A 159 10.13 -4.02 1.44
N SER A 160 9.21 -4.71 0.78
CA SER A 160 9.23 -6.17 0.79
C SER A 160 10.41 -6.71 0.00
N ARG A 161 10.83 -7.90 0.38
CA ARG A 161 11.72 -8.75 -0.42
C ARG A 161 10.95 -9.75 -1.28
N ASN A 162 9.61 -9.73 -1.20
CA ASN A 162 8.75 -10.52 -2.05
C ASN A 162 8.80 -9.99 -3.49
N GLY A 163 8.88 -10.92 -4.43
CA GLY A 163 9.01 -10.62 -5.85
C GLY A 163 10.46 -10.64 -6.34
N SER A 164 10.65 -10.15 -7.56
CA SER A 164 11.92 -10.12 -8.27
C SER A 164 11.98 -8.90 -9.20
N PRO A 165 13.16 -8.52 -9.73
CA PRO A 165 13.23 -7.47 -10.74
C PRO A 165 12.21 -7.67 -11.86
N GLY A 166 11.37 -6.66 -12.08
CA GLY A 166 10.24 -6.71 -13.04
C GLY A 166 8.87 -6.96 -12.40
N THR A 167 8.82 -7.34 -11.13
CA THR A 167 7.56 -7.41 -10.37
C THR A 167 7.09 -5.99 -9.97
N PRO A 168 5.78 -5.67 -10.06
CA PRO A 168 5.26 -4.40 -9.58
C PRO A 168 5.63 -4.09 -8.13
N GLY A 169 6.15 -2.89 -7.92
CA GLY A 169 6.54 -2.37 -6.60
C GLY A 169 7.80 -3.00 -5.99
N TYR A 170 8.52 -3.86 -6.73
CA TYR A 170 9.83 -4.34 -6.31
C TYR A 170 10.84 -3.20 -6.22
N VAL A 171 11.60 -3.17 -5.11
CA VAL A 171 12.69 -2.21 -4.89
C VAL A 171 13.95 -2.96 -4.49
N GLU A 172 15.04 -2.75 -5.22
CA GLU A 172 16.36 -3.30 -4.88
C GLU A 172 16.88 -2.68 -3.58
N THR A 173 17.62 -3.45 -2.77
CA THR A 173 18.14 -2.97 -1.48
C THR A 173 18.99 -1.70 -1.61
N GLN A 174 19.78 -1.56 -2.68
CA GLN A 174 20.60 -0.38 -2.94
C GLN A 174 19.81 0.83 -3.45
N SER A 175 18.55 0.63 -3.82
CA SER A 175 17.65 1.64 -4.40
C SER A 175 16.55 2.08 -3.41
N ILE A 176 16.63 1.67 -2.15
CA ILE A 176 15.69 2.08 -1.11
C ILE A 176 15.78 3.61 -0.95
N PRO A 177 14.67 4.36 -1.11
CA PRO A 177 14.66 5.80 -0.89
C PRO A 177 14.67 6.15 0.60
N GLU A 178 15.19 7.34 0.90
CA GLU A 178 15.08 7.96 2.24
C GLU A 178 13.64 8.02 2.73
N ALA A 179 13.47 7.88 4.03
CA ALA A 179 12.21 8.07 4.74
C ALA A 179 11.55 9.41 4.41
N ALA A 180 10.25 9.37 4.15
CA ALA A 180 9.44 10.54 3.88
C ALA A 180 7.99 10.25 4.25
N ILE A 181 7.26 11.29 4.66
CA ILE A 181 5.82 11.23 4.84
C ILE A 181 5.15 11.49 3.48
N TRP A 182 4.25 10.62 3.09
CA TRP A 182 3.43 10.77 1.90
C TRP A 182 2.02 11.15 2.30
N GLU A 183 1.38 11.98 1.50
CA GLU A 183 0.00 12.41 1.71
C GLU A 183 -0.84 12.14 0.47
N PHE A 184 -2.04 11.62 0.70
CA PHE A 184 -3.09 11.43 -0.28
C PHE A 184 -4.23 12.40 0.05
N ASP A 185 -4.48 13.32 -0.87
CA ASP A 185 -5.60 14.25 -0.81
C ASP A 185 -6.88 13.52 -1.26
N ILE A 186 -7.87 13.40 -0.37
CA ILE A 186 -9.09 12.64 -0.67
C ILE A 186 -10.03 13.38 -1.62
N ASP A 187 -9.90 14.69 -1.74
CA ASP A 187 -10.78 15.52 -2.55
C ASP A 187 -10.27 15.58 -4.00
N THR A 188 -8.95 15.63 -4.20
CA THR A 188 -8.33 15.60 -5.54
C THR A 188 -7.88 14.21 -5.98
N GLU A 189 -7.88 13.23 -5.08
CA GLU A 189 -7.38 11.86 -5.29
C GLU A 189 -5.93 11.78 -5.76
N THR A 190 -5.06 12.61 -5.17
CA THR A 190 -3.66 12.71 -5.58
C THR A 190 -2.70 12.42 -4.44
N TRP A 191 -1.65 11.65 -4.76
CA TRP A 191 -0.50 11.43 -3.88
C TRP A 191 0.58 12.49 -4.09
N THR A 192 1.13 12.99 -2.99
CA THR A 192 2.31 13.86 -2.99
C THR A 192 3.18 13.58 -1.76
N GLN A 193 4.48 13.88 -1.85
CA GLN A 193 5.33 13.89 -0.66
C GLN A 193 4.94 15.10 0.21
N SER A 194 4.68 14.86 1.49
CA SER A 194 4.28 15.91 2.41
C SER A 194 5.44 16.87 2.66
N LYS A 195 5.12 18.16 2.67
CA LYS A 195 6.01 19.26 3.07
C LYS A 195 5.52 19.94 4.35
N GLU A 196 4.41 19.46 4.90
CA GLU A 196 3.68 20.12 5.99
C GLU A 196 4.25 19.76 7.36
N PHE A 197 4.97 18.65 7.47
CA PHE A 197 5.59 18.20 8.69
C PHE A 197 7.05 18.64 8.75
N HIS A 198 7.40 19.26 9.86
CA HIS A 198 8.78 19.48 10.24
C HIS A 198 9.13 18.58 11.42
N ASP A 199 10.37 18.09 11.39
CA ASP A 199 10.96 17.28 12.46
C ASP A 199 11.00 18.13 13.74
N VAL A 200 10.08 17.84 14.65
CA VAL A 200 10.13 18.38 16.01
C VAL A 200 10.67 17.25 16.88
N ASP A 201 11.90 17.42 17.35
CA ASP A 201 12.58 16.54 18.30
C ASP A 201 12.93 15.12 17.81
N THR A 202 12.87 14.81 16.51
CA THR A 202 13.14 13.45 15.97
C THR A 202 14.61 13.12 15.67
N GLY A 203 15.57 13.95 16.12
CA GLY A 203 16.93 13.88 15.59
C GLY A 203 16.97 14.31 14.12
N HIS A 204 18.13 14.31 13.48
CA HIS A 204 18.36 15.00 12.20
C HIS A 204 17.53 14.49 10.98
N LYS A 205 16.64 13.51 11.15
CA LYS A 205 15.83 12.88 10.10
C LYS A 205 14.66 12.08 10.70
N ILE A 206 13.53 12.03 9.99
CA ILE A 206 12.43 11.07 10.24
C ILE A 206 12.91 9.66 9.94
N ASP A 207 12.90 8.76 10.94
CA ASP A 207 13.04 7.32 10.68
C ASP A 207 11.75 6.74 10.07
N ARG A 208 11.85 5.62 9.33
CA ARG A 208 10.69 4.90 8.76
C ARG A 208 10.36 3.65 9.60
N PRO A 209 9.74 3.78 10.80
CA PRO A 209 9.44 2.62 11.63
C PRO A 209 8.33 1.79 11.00
N GLY A 210 8.52 0.48 10.86
CA GLY A 210 7.38 -0.41 10.68
C GLY A 210 6.85 -0.90 12.01
N ALA A 211 5.63 -1.45 11.98
CA ALA A 211 4.87 -1.89 13.15
C ALA A 211 4.68 -0.78 14.21
N ALA A 212 4.71 0.49 13.80
CA ALA A 212 4.45 1.62 14.67
C ALA A 212 2.94 1.82 14.87
N ALA A 213 2.57 2.33 16.04
CA ALA A 213 1.22 2.85 16.27
C ALA A 213 1.16 4.33 15.89
N TYR A 214 -0.02 4.83 15.56
CA TYR A 214 -0.21 6.21 15.14
C TYR A 214 -1.52 6.78 15.66
N CYS A 215 -1.57 8.10 15.88
CA CYS A 215 -2.82 8.81 16.11
C CYS A 215 -2.75 10.23 15.54
N ASP A 216 -3.89 10.75 15.05
CA ASP A 216 -4.04 12.17 14.75
C ASP A 216 -4.72 12.85 15.94
N ALA A 217 -4.21 14.02 16.32
CA ALA A 217 -4.82 14.91 17.30
C ALA A 217 -5.15 16.24 16.63
N PRO A 218 -6.30 16.35 15.94
CA PRO A 218 -6.69 17.56 15.20
C PRO A 218 -6.68 18.82 16.07
N ASP A 219 -7.17 18.74 17.31
CA ASP A 219 -7.25 19.85 18.26
C ASP A 219 -5.87 20.42 18.65
N LEU A 220 -4.81 19.63 18.48
CA LEU A 220 -3.43 20.02 18.75
C LEU A 220 -2.65 20.37 17.47
N ASN A 221 -3.30 20.28 16.31
CA ASN A 221 -2.68 20.36 14.99
C ASN A 221 -1.46 19.43 14.84
N GLN A 222 -1.57 18.22 15.41
CA GLN A 222 -0.48 17.26 15.53
C GLN A 222 -0.90 15.86 15.14
N SER A 223 0.06 15.08 14.66
CA SER A 223 -0.03 13.62 14.59
C SER A 223 1.13 13.01 15.37
N PHE A 224 0.93 11.82 15.90
CA PHE A 224 1.93 11.10 16.69
C PHE A 224 2.18 9.74 16.08
N ILE A 225 3.43 9.33 16.08
CA ILE A 225 3.85 7.96 15.75
C ILE A 225 4.62 7.42 16.94
N PHE A 226 4.19 6.27 17.43
CA PHE A 226 4.70 5.64 18.64
C PHE A 226 5.48 4.39 18.27
N GLU A 227 6.71 4.34 18.76
CA GLU A 227 7.57 3.16 18.74
C GLU A 227 7.76 2.57 17.33
N GLY A 228 7.84 1.24 17.26
CA GLY A 228 8.16 0.49 16.06
C GLY A 228 9.66 0.23 15.94
N PHE A 229 10.07 -0.27 14.78
CA PHE A 229 11.46 -0.57 14.52
C PHE A 229 11.83 -0.36 13.05
N VAL A 230 13.12 -0.15 12.84
CA VAL A 230 13.74 -0.07 11.52
C VAL A 230 14.63 -1.28 11.29
N GLN A 231 14.66 -1.74 10.05
CA GLN A 231 15.45 -2.87 9.60
C GLN A 231 16.03 -2.64 8.20
N GLN A 232 16.67 -3.66 7.62
CA GLN A 232 17.43 -3.55 6.37
C GLN A 232 16.69 -2.84 5.23
N MET A 233 15.38 -3.09 5.10
CA MET A 233 14.57 -2.56 4.01
C MET A 233 13.82 -1.26 4.37
N SER A 234 14.13 -0.65 5.52
CA SER A 234 13.43 0.55 6.02
C SER A 234 13.97 1.85 5.43
N ASP A 235 15.28 2.01 5.26
CA ASP A 235 15.91 3.26 4.82
C ASP A 235 17.37 2.99 4.37
N PRO A 236 17.98 3.81 3.47
CA PRO A 236 19.42 3.77 3.17
C PRO A 236 20.35 3.58 4.37
N ASP A 237 20.04 4.20 5.51
CA ASP A 237 20.88 4.13 6.72
C ASP A 237 20.99 2.70 7.29
N TYR A 238 20.03 1.83 6.95
CA TYR A 238 19.90 0.49 7.50
C TYR A 238 20.25 -0.62 6.50
N VAL A 239 20.67 -0.31 5.26
CA VAL A 239 20.92 -1.34 4.21
C VAL A 239 21.95 -2.40 4.59
N ASN A 240 22.84 -2.09 5.53
CA ASN A 240 23.87 -3.01 6.05
C ASN A 240 23.37 -3.91 7.21
N TYR A 241 22.14 -3.73 7.68
CA TYR A 241 21.56 -4.58 8.71
C TYR A 241 21.33 -5.99 8.15
N SER A 242 21.49 -7.00 9.01
CA SER A 242 21.16 -8.38 8.64
C SER A 242 19.66 -8.60 8.81
N LEU A 243 18.97 -9.01 7.73
CA LEU A 243 17.54 -9.29 7.78
C LEU A 243 17.22 -10.33 8.87
N TYR A 244 16.15 -10.09 9.63
CA TYR A 244 15.69 -10.92 10.77
C TYR A 244 16.62 -11.01 11.98
N HIS A 245 17.83 -10.45 11.90
CA HIS A 245 18.83 -10.54 12.97
C HIS A 245 19.25 -9.19 13.51
N THR A 246 19.03 -8.10 12.77
CA THR A 246 19.39 -6.75 13.18
C THR A 246 18.23 -5.81 12.92
N PHE A 247 17.76 -5.19 13.99
CA PHE A 247 16.77 -4.11 13.99
C PHE A 247 17.17 -3.09 15.05
N LYS A 248 16.74 -1.84 14.86
CA LYS A 248 16.81 -0.78 15.86
C LYS A 248 15.38 -0.45 16.25
N TYR A 249 15.05 -0.62 17.53
CA TYR A 249 13.79 -0.11 18.04
C TYR A 249 13.84 1.40 18.05
N ILE A 250 12.75 2.02 17.63
CA ILE A 250 12.53 3.43 17.88
C ILE A 250 11.89 3.48 19.25
N GLU A 251 12.67 3.92 20.23
CA GLU A 251 12.14 4.27 21.54
C GLU A 251 11.70 5.73 21.47
N ASP A 252 10.56 6.06 22.09
CA ASP A 252 9.88 7.36 22.10
C ASP A 252 8.85 7.62 20.97
N THR A 253 8.18 8.76 21.10
CA THR A 253 7.09 9.21 20.22
C THR A 253 7.62 10.27 19.25
N ALA A 254 7.48 10.04 17.95
CA ALA A 254 7.68 11.08 16.96
C ALA A 254 6.45 11.99 16.92
N THR A 255 6.64 13.28 17.27
CA THR A 255 5.59 14.30 17.18
C THR A 255 5.69 15.03 15.86
N LEU A 256 4.65 14.89 15.03
CA LEU A 256 4.56 15.49 13.71
C LEU A 256 3.68 16.75 13.81
N LYS A 257 4.31 17.92 13.91
CA LYS A 257 3.60 19.21 13.90
C LYS A 257 3.40 19.69 12.47
N ARG A 258 2.16 20.06 12.14
CA ARG A 258 1.84 20.69 10.86
C ARG A 258 2.19 22.17 10.89
N GLN A 259 2.74 22.69 9.79
CA GLN A 259 3.02 24.12 9.65
C GLN A 259 1.73 24.95 9.74
N GLU A 260 1.72 25.99 10.56
CA GLU A 260 0.62 26.95 10.60
C GLU A 260 0.57 27.71 9.26
N ARG A 261 -0.54 27.58 8.53
CA ARG A 261 -0.81 28.46 7.38
C ARG A 261 -1.24 29.81 7.92
N TRP A 262 -0.35 30.80 7.85
CA TRP A 262 -0.71 32.20 8.00
C TRP A 262 -1.68 32.56 6.87
N SER A 263 -2.94 32.80 7.21
CA SER A 263 -4.00 33.29 6.32
C SER A 263 -3.85 34.77 6.03
#